data_AF-A0A653TGS8-F1
#
_entry.id   AF-A0A653TGS8-F1
#
_cell.length_a   1.000
_cell.length_b   1.000
_cell.length_c   1.000
_cell.angle_alpha   90.00
_cell.angle_beta   90.00
_cell.angle_gamma   90.00
#
_symmetry.space_group_name_H-M   'P 1'
#
loop_
_entity.id
_entity.type
_entity.pdbx_description
1 polymer ?
#
loop_
_entity_poly.entity_id
_entity_poly.type
_entity_poly.pdbx_seq_one_letter_code
_entity_poly.pdbx_strand_id
1 'polypeptide(L)'
;MKNWLTRIAMPVTVAATAALAGIAGPAAAAPPTPNPTDPFLLEDVFGNDCPGFDVTAQLTGKSKEISQGNGGVIAISPGMTITLTANGKTLKYLITGTTHTQTLSDGSKEVVSVGKNLLIVPAVKGQHVEGLFYTTGNVNYALTPAGGEGRLFSGPGQVVDVCALLAP
;
A
#
# COMPACT_ATOMS: atom_id res chain seq x y z
N MET A 1 17.18 -3.27 -5.28
CA MET A 1 15.80 -2.86 -4.94
C MET A 1 15.06 -2.66 -6.26
N LYS A 2 13.90 -3.30 -6.40
CA LYS A 2 13.28 -3.67 -7.67
C LYS A 2 12.27 -2.59 -8.08
N ASN A 3 12.63 -1.78 -9.06
CA ASN A 3 11.87 -0.60 -9.50
C ASN A 3 10.70 -1.07 -10.39
N TRP A 4 9.45 -0.95 -9.90
CA TRP A 4 8.25 -1.47 -10.58
C TRP A 4 7.66 -0.50 -11.64
N LEU A 5 8.10 0.75 -11.76
CA LEU A 5 7.40 1.73 -12.62
C LEU A 5 7.93 1.93 -14.05
N THR A 6 8.83 1.09 -14.56
CA THR A 6 9.48 1.35 -15.88
C THR A 6 9.08 0.38 -16.99
N ARG A 7 7.80 0.06 -17.16
CA ARG A 7 7.30 -0.69 -18.34
C ARG A 7 6.02 -0.14 -18.97
N ILE A 8 5.92 1.18 -19.09
CA ILE A 8 5.02 1.80 -20.08
C ILE A 8 5.88 2.67 -20.99
N ALA A 9 6.63 2.01 -21.88
CA ALA A 9 7.17 2.65 -23.06
C ALA A 9 6.18 2.44 -24.20
N MET A 10 5.37 3.47 -24.49
CA MET A 10 4.69 3.60 -25.78
C MET A 10 5.75 3.83 -26.86
N PRO A 11 5.84 3.03 -27.93
CA PRO A 11 6.53 3.45 -29.13
C PRO A 11 5.55 4.25 -29.99
N VAL A 12 5.71 5.57 -29.98
CA VAL A 12 5.24 6.46 -31.06
C VAL A 12 6.02 6.09 -32.32
N THR A 13 5.27 5.89 -33.40
CA THR A 13 5.66 5.47 -34.74
C THR A 13 6.77 6.34 -35.37
N VAL A 14 7.81 5.70 -35.90
CA VAL A 14 8.61 6.23 -37.03
C VAL A 14 8.54 5.20 -38.15
N ALA A 15 7.99 5.63 -39.28
CA ALA A 15 7.88 4.86 -40.50
C ALA A 15 9.26 4.71 -41.19
N ALA A 16 9.63 3.48 -41.54
CA ALA A 16 10.56 3.16 -42.61
C ALA A 16 10.17 1.80 -43.22
N THR A 17 9.71 1.84 -44.46
CA THR A 17 9.35 0.68 -45.29
C THR A 17 10.58 -0.08 -45.78
N ALA A 18 10.65 -1.39 -45.54
CA ALA A 18 11.24 -2.40 -46.45
C ALA A 18 10.89 -3.83 -45.98
N ALA A 19 10.60 -4.69 -46.95
CA ALA A 19 10.01 -6.03 -46.88
C ALA A 19 10.76 -7.09 -46.03
N LEU A 20 10.04 -8.06 -45.46
CA LEU A 20 9.97 -9.46 -45.93
C LEU A 20 9.26 -10.39 -44.92
N ALA A 21 8.28 -11.13 -45.45
CA ALA A 21 7.89 -12.52 -45.13
C ALA A 21 7.72 -12.97 -43.65
N GLY A 22 6.44 -13.11 -43.26
CA GLY A 22 5.87 -14.41 -42.90
C GLY A 22 6.36 -15.10 -41.64
N ILE A 23 5.79 -14.75 -40.48
CA ILE A 23 5.35 -15.72 -39.46
C ILE A 23 4.19 -15.07 -38.69
N ALA A 24 2.95 -15.30 -39.13
CA ALA A 24 1.78 -14.99 -38.30
C ALA A 24 1.66 -16.08 -37.22
N GLY A 25 2.50 -15.97 -36.18
CA GLY A 25 2.27 -16.73 -34.96
C GLY A 25 0.92 -16.31 -34.36
N PRO A 26 0.17 -17.21 -33.71
CA PRO A 26 -1.04 -16.82 -33.01
C PRO A 26 -0.68 -15.67 -32.07
N ALA A 27 -1.39 -14.54 -32.21
CA ALA A 27 -1.29 -13.46 -31.25
C ALA A 27 -1.65 -14.06 -29.89
N ALA A 28 -0.63 -14.38 -29.10
CA ALA A 28 -0.80 -14.80 -27.74
C ALA A 28 -1.51 -13.63 -27.07
N ALA A 29 -2.79 -13.84 -26.71
CA ALA A 29 -3.53 -12.88 -25.93
C ALA A 29 -2.66 -12.54 -24.72
N ALA A 30 -2.35 -11.25 -24.57
CA ALA A 30 -1.63 -10.78 -23.40
C ALA A 30 -2.37 -11.33 -22.17
N PRO A 31 -1.65 -11.87 -21.16
CA PRO A 31 -2.27 -12.30 -19.92
C PRO A 31 -3.22 -11.20 -19.43
N PRO A 32 -4.43 -11.55 -18.94
CA PRO A 32 -5.34 -10.55 -18.43
C PRO A 32 -4.58 -9.66 -17.44
N THR A 33 -4.56 -8.36 -17.71
CA THR A 33 -4.07 -7.37 -16.75
C THR A 33 -4.92 -7.52 -15.50
N PRO A 34 -4.34 -7.88 -14.32
CA PRO A 34 -5.10 -8.05 -13.09
C PRO A 34 -5.93 -6.79 -12.84
N ASN A 35 -7.21 -6.97 -12.56
CA ASN A 35 -8.09 -5.85 -12.27
C ASN A 35 -7.78 -5.40 -10.83
N PRO A 36 -7.44 -4.12 -10.57
CA PRO A 36 -7.12 -3.64 -9.23
C PRO A 36 -8.29 -3.73 -8.23
N THR A 37 -9.48 -4.14 -8.69
CA THR A 37 -10.65 -4.42 -7.86
C THR A 37 -10.82 -5.89 -7.47
N ASP A 38 -9.96 -6.79 -7.90
CA ASP A 38 -10.06 -8.19 -7.49
C ASP A 38 -9.57 -8.37 -6.03
N PRO A 39 -10.21 -9.24 -5.23
CA PRO A 39 -9.74 -9.51 -3.88
C PRO A 39 -8.33 -10.12 -3.87
N PHE A 40 -7.50 -9.73 -2.91
CA PHE A 40 -6.13 -10.23 -2.73
C PHE A 40 -5.83 -10.44 -1.24
N LEU A 41 -4.87 -11.32 -0.93
CA LEU A 41 -4.36 -11.49 0.43
C LEU A 41 -3.43 -10.34 0.77
N LEU A 42 -3.66 -9.70 1.92
CA LEU A 42 -2.87 -8.55 2.37
C LEU A 42 -1.37 -8.91 2.49
N GLU A 43 -1.09 -10.12 2.95
CA GLU A 43 0.27 -10.65 3.12
C GLU A 43 1.09 -10.77 1.83
N ASP A 44 0.43 -11.05 0.71
CA ASP A 44 1.11 -11.18 -0.58
C ASP A 44 1.63 -9.82 -1.10
N VAL A 45 1.04 -8.73 -0.62
CA VAL A 45 1.31 -7.38 -1.12
C VAL A 45 2.12 -6.56 -0.12
N PHE A 46 1.77 -6.62 1.17
CA PHE A 46 2.32 -5.72 2.18
C PHE A 46 3.08 -6.42 3.32
N GLY A 47 2.89 -7.73 3.51
CA GLY A 47 3.53 -8.50 4.58
C GLY A 47 2.57 -8.90 5.69
N ASN A 48 3.09 -9.34 6.84
CA ASN A 48 2.28 -9.96 7.89
C ASN A 48 1.46 -8.92 8.68
N ASP A 49 0.41 -8.41 8.05
CA ASP A 49 -0.36 -7.26 8.54
C ASP A 49 -1.22 -7.57 9.76
N CYS A 50 -1.68 -8.82 9.89
CA CYS A 50 -2.41 -9.33 11.04
C CYS A 50 -1.86 -10.71 11.43
N PRO A 51 -1.09 -10.82 12.51
CA PRO A 51 -0.44 -12.07 12.87
C PRO A 51 -1.46 -13.11 13.35
N GLY A 52 -1.43 -14.27 12.70
CA GLY A 52 -2.19 -15.46 13.09
C GLY A 52 -3.40 -15.78 12.23
N PHE A 53 -3.77 -14.92 11.28
CA PHE A 53 -4.84 -15.22 10.30
C PHE A 53 -4.73 -14.36 9.05
N ASP A 54 -5.23 -14.89 7.94
CA ASP A 54 -5.17 -14.22 6.64
C ASP A 54 -6.28 -13.17 6.50
N VAL A 55 -5.93 -12.01 5.95
CA VAL A 55 -6.88 -10.93 5.63
C VAL A 55 -6.98 -10.77 4.13
N THR A 56 -8.19 -10.92 3.60
CA THR A 56 -8.47 -10.60 2.20
C THR A 56 -8.89 -9.15 2.08
N ALA A 57 -8.19 -8.37 1.26
CA ALA A 57 -8.57 -7.01 0.88
C ALA A 57 -9.16 -6.93 -0.52
N GLN A 58 -10.06 -5.97 -0.69
CA GLN A 58 -10.53 -5.51 -1.99
C GLN A 58 -10.53 -3.99 -2.02
N LEU A 59 -9.88 -3.41 -3.04
CA LEU A 59 -9.74 -1.96 -3.19
C LEU A 59 -10.62 -1.46 -4.33
N THR A 60 -11.25 -0.30 -4.13
CA THR A 60 -11.97 0.43 -5.19
C THR A 60 -11.72 1.93 -5.03
N GLY A 61 -11.82 2.69 -6.13
CA GLY A 61 -11.63 4.14 -6.11
C GLY A 61 -10.25 4.57 -6.60
N LYS A 62 -9.73 5.69 -6.06
CA LYS A 62 -8.50 6.32 -6.54
C LYS A 62 -7.49 6.44 -5.41
N SER A 63 -6.25 6.09 -5.70
CA SER A 63 -5.07 6.37 -4.89
C SER A 63 -3.93 6.84 -5.77
N LYS A 64 -2.97 7.54 -5.17
CA LYS A 64 -1.74 7.98 -5.82
C LYS A 64 -0.61 8.00 -4.81
N GLU A 65 0.51 7.42 -5.20
CA GLU A 65 1.76 7.57 -4.49
C GLU A 65 2.69 8.51 -5.25
N ILE A 66 3.40 9.37 -4.52
CA ILE A 66 4.36 10.33 -5.05
C ILE A 66 5.67 10.12 -4.29
N SER A 67 6.63 9.49 -4.94
CA SER A 67 8.00 9.38 -4.40
C SER A 67 8.68 10.75 -4.48
N GLN A 68 9.21 11.18 -3.35
CA GLN A 68 10.02 12.39 -3.24
C GLN A 68 11.49 11.98 -3.42
N GLY A 69 12.25 12.69 -4.25
CA GLY A 69 13.62 12.33 -4.64
C GLY A 69 14.65 12.18 -3.49
N ASN A 70 14.24 12.46 -2.26
CA ASN A 70 14.99 12.26 -1.01
C ASN A 70 14.59 10.95 -0.27
N GLY A 71 13.87 10.02 -0.92
CA GLY A 71 13.38 8.80 -0.29
C GLY A 71 12.16 9.00 0.62
N GLY A 72 11.55 10.18 0.59
CA GLY A 72 10.22 10.42 1.15
C GLY A 72 9.12 9.93 0.22
N VAL A 73 7.92 9.74 0.75
CA VAL A 73 6.74 9.27 0.01
C VAL A 73 5.52 10.05 0.46
N ILE A 74 4.68 10.48 -0.49
CA ILE A 74 3.33 10.97 -0.21
C ILE A 74 2.33 9.99 -0.81
N ALA A 75 1.51 9.36 0.02
CA ALA A 75 0.37 8.55 -0.40
C ALA A 75 -0.93 9.33 -0.20
N ILE A 76 -1.73 9.47 -1.25
CA ILE A 76 -2.98 10.24 -1.26
C ILE A 76 -4.08 9.32 -1.77
N SER A 77 -5.18 9.20 -1.03
CA SER A 77 -6.31 8.37 -1.42
C SER A 77 -7.61 9.16 -1.32
N PRO A 78 -7.97 9.96 -2.34
CA PRO A 78 -9.20 10.76 -2.31
C PRO A 78 -10.40 9.85 -2.62
N GLY A 79 -10.93 9.18 -1.59
CA GLY A 79 -12.12 8.36 -1.70
C GLY A 79 -11.85 6.92 -2.14
N MET A 80 -10.72 6.35 -1.74
CA MET A 80 -10.49 4.91 -1.90
C MET A 80 -11.33 4.15 -0.88
N THR A 81 -12.06 3.14 -1.30
CA THR A 81 -12.75 2.22 -0.39
C THR A 81 -11.96 0.93 -0.31
N ILE A 82 -11.67 0.49 0.91
CA ILE A 82 -11.10 -0.82 1.18
C ILE A 82 -12.12 -1.67 1.94
N THR A 83 -12.33 -2.89 1.44
CA THR A 83 -13.10 -3.93 2.12
C THR A 83 -12.11 -4.98 2.62
N LEU A 84 -12.14 -5.27 3.91
CA LEU A 84 -11.30 -6.27 4.57
C LEU A 84 -12.17 -7.40 5.07
N THR A 85 -11.78 -8.64 4.79
CA THR A 85 -12.52 -9.85 5.20
C THR A 85 -11.59 -10.85 5.82
N ALA A 86 -11.94 -11.33 7.01
CA ALA A 86 -11.25 -12.41 7.72
C ALA A 86 -12.18 -13.03 8.76
N ASN A 87 -12.03 -14.32 9.05
CA ASN A 87 -12.77 -15.02 10.11
C ASN A 87 -14.31 -14.82 10.08
N GLY A 88 -14.89 -14.75 8.88
CA GLY A 88 -16.33 -14.48 8.69
C GLY A 88 -16.78 -13.05 9.01
N LYS A 89 -15.85 -12.15 9.34
CA LYS A 89 -16.08 -10.72 9.59
C LYS A 89 -15.67 -9.91 8.36
N THR A 90 -16.43 -8.85 8.08
CA THR A 90 -16.14 -7.91 6.99
C THR A 90 -16.17 -6.48 7.50
N LEU A 91 -15.09 -5.75 7.28
CA LEU A 91 -14.95 -4.33 7.60
C LEU A 91 -14.81 -3.53 6.31
N LYS A 92 -15.41 -2.35 6.27
CA LYS A 92 -15.36 -1.46 5.10
C LYS A 92 -14.96 -0.07 5.52
N TYR A 93 -13.87 0.44 4.96
CA TYR A 93 -13.34 1.76 5.26
C TYR A 93 -13.29 2.63 4.01
N LEU A 94 -13.75 3.88 4.16
CA LEU A 94 -13.50 4.93 3.19
C LEU A 94 -12.24 5.70 3.61
N ILE A 95 -11.20 5.57 2.80
CA ILE A 95 -9.92 6.26 2.92
C ILE A 95 -10.05 7.59 2.18
N THR A 96 -9.79 8.67 2.92
CA THR A 96 -9.82 10.07 2.41
C THR A 96 -8.59 10.85 2.84
N GLY A 97 -7.65 10.16 3.48
CA GLY A 97 -6.47 10.75 4.08
C GLY A 97 -5.29 10.87 3.13
N THR A 98 -4.25 11.49 3.67
CA THR A 98 -2.92 11.59 3.09
C THR A 98 -1.91 11.14 4.12
N THR A 99 -0.92 10.37 3.68
CA THR A 99 0.22 9.96 4.50
C THR A 99 1.51 10.48 3.89
N HIS A 100 2.30 11.18 4.70
CA HIS A 100 3.62 11.68 4.37
C HIS A 100 4.66 10.88 5.13
N THR A 101 5.63 10.33 4.42
CA THR A 101 6.80 9.70 5.00
C THR A 101 8.03 10.52 4.66
N GLN A 102 8.79 10.93 5.66
CA GLN A 102 10.05 11.65 5.50
C GLN A 102 11.19 10.83 6.07
N THR A 103 12.24 10.59 5.29
CA THR A 103 13.48 10.01 5.80
C THR A 103 14.31 11.11 6.47
N LEU A 104 14.71 10.89 7.73
CA LEU A 104 15.53 11.81 8.52
C LEU A 104 17.02 11.56 8.28
N SER A 105 17.88 12.46 8.76
CA SER A 105 19.33 12.38 8.53
C SER A 105 20.00 11.17 9.18
N ASP A 106 19.40 10.60 10.23
CA ASP A 106 19.86 9.37 10.89
C ASP A 106 19.34 8.09 10.22
N GLY A 107 18.59 8.23 9.12
CA GLY A 107 17.98 7.13 8.38
C GLY A 107 16.63 6.65 8.93
N SER A 108 16.18 7.19 10.07
CA SER A 108 14.82 6.94 10.58
C SER A 108 13.78 7.56 9.64
N LYS A 109 12.52 7.17 9.78
CA LYS A 109 11.41 7.74 9.00
C LYS A 109 10.36 8.29 9.92
N GLU A 110 10.00 9.55 9.72
CA GLU A 110 8.83 10.16 10.34
C GLU A 110 7.64 9.94 9.40
N VAL A 111 6.53 9.44 9.95
CA VAL A 111 5.30 9.21 9.20
C VAL A 111 4.17 10.04 9.81
N VAL A 112 3.56 10.90 8.99
CA VAL A 112 2.45 11.76 9.37
C VAL A 112 1.25 11.45 8.49
N SER A 113 0.15 11.06 9.11
CA SER A 113 -1.09 10.69 8.44
C SER A 113 -2.22 11.61 8.88
N VAL A 114 -2.88 12.25 7.91
CA VAL A 114 -3.98 13.19 8.12
C VAL A 114 -5.24 12.66 7.43
N GLY A 115 -6.40 12.83 8.07
CA GLY A 115 -7.69 12.34 7.57
C GLY A 115 -7.93 10.88 7.95
N LYS A 116 -8.59 10.12 7.07
CA LYS A 116 -8.87 8.68 7.28
C LYS A 116 -7.86 7.84 6.52
N ASN A 117 -7.02 7.09 7.22
CA ASN A 117 -5.95 6.27 6.64
C ASN A 117 -6.01 4.84 7.16
N LEU A 118 -5.49 3.90 6.38
CA LEU A 118 -5.21 2.54 6.82
C LEU A 118 -3.69 2.37 6.76
N LEU A 119 -3.07 2.03 7.87
CA LEU A 119 -1.63 2.01 8.06
C LEU A 119 -1.20 0.60 8.49
N ILE A 120 -0.12 0.11 7.91
CA ILE A 120 0.55 -1.11 8.35
C ILE A 120 1.76 -0.66 9.15
N VAL A 121 1.85 -1.12 10.40
CA VAL A 121 2.90 -0.70 11.32
C VAL A 121 3.67 -1.94 11.79
N PRO A 122 5.01 -1.94 11.63
CA PRO A 122 5.86 -3.07 11.97
C PRO A 122 5.87 -3.34 13.47
N ALA A 123 6.15 -4.60 13.83
CA ALA A 123 6.19 -5.03 15.23
C ALA A 123 7.25 -4.27 16.05
N VAL A 124 6.95 -4.07 17.34
CA VAL A 124 7.91 -3.62 18.36
C VAL A 124 8.01 -4.70 19.44
N LYS A 125 9.18 -5.34 19.52
CA LYS A 125 9.44 -6.42 20.49
C LYS A 125 9.10 -5.95 21.91
N GLY A 126 8.14 -6.62 22.55
CA GLY A 126 7.71 -6.34 23.92
C GLY A 126 6.66 -5.24 24.07
N GLN A 127 6.15 -4.65 22.98
CA GLN A 127 5.08 -3.65 23.03
C GLN A 127 3.86 -4.11 22.23
N HIS A 128 4.01 -4.34 20.92
CA HIS A 128 2.95 -4.92 20.08
C HIS A 128 3.55 -5.69 18.91
N VAL A 129 2.73 -6.59 18.38
CA VAL A 129 3.01 -7.30 17.13
C VAL A 129 2.81 -6.36 15.93
N GLU A 130 3.26 -6.78 14.75
CA GLU A 130 2.94 -6.09 13.49
C GLU A 130 1.42 -6.01 13.35
N GLY A 131 0.92 -4.88 12.86
CA GLY A 131 -0.51 -4.62 12.92
C GLY A 131 -1.04 -3.69 11.84
N LEU A 132 -2.31 -3.91 11.52
CA LEU A 132 -3.11 -3.10 10.63
C LEU A 132 -3.96 -2.11 11.44
N PHE A 133 -3.77 -0.81 11.21
CA PHE A 133 -4.39 0.26 11.99
C PHE A 133 -5.20 1.21 11.13
N TYR A 134 -6.47 1.40 11.48
CA TYR A 134 -7.29 2.45 10.90
C TYR A 134 -7.17 3.73 11.72
N THR A 135 -6.73 4.81 11.09
CA THR A 135 -6.52 6.10 11.75
C THR A 135 -7.48 7.16 11.23
N THR A 136 -7.94 8.04 12.13
CA THR A 136 -8.78 9.20 11.79
C THR A 136 -8.23 10.45 12.47
N GLY A 137 -8.13 11.56 11.75
CA GLY A 137 -7.63 12.84 12.28
C GLY A 137 -6.16 13.03 11.93
N ASN A 138 -5.34 13.52 12.87
CA ASN A 138 -3.90 13.68 12.65
C ASN A 138 -3.15 12.73 13.59
N VAL A 139 -2.50 11.73 12.99
CA VAL A 139 -1.72 10.71 13.68
C VAL A 139 -0.31 10.71 13.10
N ASN A 140 0.69 10.58 13.95
CA ASN A 140 2.08 10.44 13.54
C ASN A 140 2.77 9.31 14.30
N TYR A 141 3.77 8.69 13.69
CA TYR A 141 4.63 7.67 14.28
C TYR A 141 5.99 7.74 13.61
N ALA A 142 6.99 7.04 14.16
CA ALA A 142 8.32 6.99 13.56
C ALA A 142 8.83 5.57 13.41
N LEU A 143 9.56 5.30 12.34
CA LEU A 143 10.27 4.06 12.08
C LEU A 143 11.78 4.26 12.32
N THR A 144 12.41 3.30 12.95
CA THR A 144 13.87 3.18 13.04
C THR A 144 14.51 3.00 11.66
N PRO A 145 15.82 3.24 11.51
CA PRO A 145 16.53 2.98 10.24
C PRO A 145 16.45 1.52 9.77
N ALA A 146 16.25 0.58 10.70
CA ALA A 146 16.09 -0.84 10.41
C ALA A 146 14.65 -1.22 9.98
N GLY A 147 13.72 -0.26 9.98
CA GLY A 147 12.34 -0.46 9.55
C GLY A 147 11.39 -0.94 10.65
N GLY A 148 11.84 -1.15 11.89
CA GLY A 148 10.94 -1.35 13.04
C GLY A 148 10.37 -0.02 13.54
N GLU A 149 9.29 -0.02 14.32
CA GLU A 149 8.74 1.22 14.88
C GLU A 149 9.63 1.76 16.02
N GLY A 150 10.07 3.01 15.86
CA GLY A 150 10.92 3.74 16.80
C GLY A 150 10.14 4.67 17.74
N ARG A 151 8.91 5.04 17.36
CA ARG A 151 8.00 5.82 18.19
C ARG A 151 6.57 5.46 17.86
N LEU A 152 5.80 5.12 18.90
CA LEU A 152 4.38 4.82 18.83
C LEU A 152 3.57 5.99 18.24
N PHE A 153 2.35 5.65 17.82
CA PHE A 153 1.34 6.63 17.43
C PHE A 153 1.17 7.76 18.45
N SER A 154 1.16 8.98 17.95
CA SER A 154 0.88 10.19 18.71
C SER A 154 0.08 11.20 17.88
N GLY A 155 -0.38 12.28 18.51
CA GLY A 155 -1.20 13.32 17.88
C GLY A 155 -2.67 13.29 18.30
N PRO A 156 -3.49 14.26 17.86
CA PRO A 156 -4.87 14.42 18.29
C PRO A 156 -5.86 13.48 17.58
N GLY A 157 -5.38 12.56 16.73
CA GLY A 157 -6.20 11.60 16.02
C GLY A 157 -6.58 10.37 16.85
N GLN A 158 -7.34 9.48 16.22
CA GLN A 158 -7.75 8.18 16.76
C GLN A 158 -7.07 7.07 15.98
N VAL A 159 -6.77 5.97 16.67
CA VAL A 159 -6.17 4.75 16.13
C VAL A 159 -7.05 3.58 16.54
N VAL A 160 -7.41 2.74 15.58
CA VAL A 160 -8.16 1.50 15.79
C VAL A 160 -7.33 0.34 15.27
N ASP A 161 -7.10 -0.66 16.12
CA ASP A 161 -6.50 -1.93 15.74
C ASP A 161 -7.52 -2.75 14.93
N VAL A 162 -7.26 -2.90 13.63
CA VAL A 162 -8.15 -3.61 12.70
C VAL A 162 -8.01 -5.11 12.85
N CYS A 163 -6.82 -5.59 13.21
CA CYS A 163 -6.59 -7.01 13.44
C CYS A 163 -7.40 -7.51 14.65
N ALA A 164 -7.48 -6.72 15.73
CA ALA A 164 -8.31 -7.05 16.87
C ALA A 164 -9.81 -7.15 16.51
N LEU A 165 -10.29 -6.34 15.56
CA LEU A 165 -11.69 -6.39 15.09
C LEU A 165 -11.97 -7.59 14.19
N LEU A 166 -10.96 -8.05 13.44
CA LEU A 166 -11.06 -9.17 12.50
C LEU A 166 -10.66 -10.52 13.10
N ALA A 167 -10.02 -10.55 14.26
CA ALA A 167 -9.63 -11.77 14.96
C ALA A 167 -10.84 -12.69 15.19
N PRO A 168 -10.67 -14.03 15.29
CA PRO A 168 -11.76 -14.99 15.50
C PRO A 168 -12.67 -14.62 16.68
#